data_AF-A0A396CED4-F1
#
_entry.id   AF-A0A396CED4-F1
#
_cell.length_a   1.000
_cell.length_b   1.000
_cell.length_c   1.000
_cell.angle_alpha   90.00
_cell.angle_beta   90.00
_cell.angle_gamma   90.00
#
_symmetry.space_group_name_H-M   'P 1'
#
loop_
_entity.id
_entity.type
_entity.pdbx_description
1 polymer ?
#
loop_
_entity_poly.entity_id
_entity_poly.type
_entity_poly.pdbx_seq_one_letter_code
_entity_poly.pdbx_strand_id
1 'polypeptide(L)' 'MGTYLNEWSREFEGESGARYKVSVVDTWGMTEEELPGTFEGKFRIDLPSKQYMMLRLTKLEV' A
#
# COMPACT_ATOMS: atom_id res chain seq x y z
N MET A 1 11.79 -15.21 2.54
CA MET A 1 11.55 -13.76 2.67
C MET A 1 12.15 -13.07 1.46
N GLY A 2 11.36 -12.80 0.42
CA GLY A 2 11.83 -12.05 -0.75
C GLY A 2 11.62 -10.57 -0.52
N THR A 3 12.70 -9.80 -0.36
CA THR A 3 12.67 -8.34 -0.46
C THR A 3 12.61 -8.00 -1.94
N TYR A 4 11.41 -7.76 -2.46
CA TYR A 4 11.24 -7.22 -3.81
C TYR A 4 11.75 -5.78 -3.79
N LEU A 5 12.98 -5.53 -4.22
CA LEU A 5 13.43 -4.20 -4.63
C LEU A 5 12.87 -3.94 -6.03
N ASN A 6 11.57 -3.68 -6.09
CA ASN A 6 10.91 -3.16 -7.27
C ASN A 6 11.17 -1.66 -7.37
N GLU A 7 11.54 -1.22 -8.57
CA GLU A 7 11.69 0.21 -8.92
C GLU A 7 10.36 0.98 -8.76
N TRP A 8 9.25 0.25 -8.65
CA TRP A 8 7.88 0.74 -8.53
C TRP A 8 7.41 0.68 -7.08
N SER A 9 7.81 1.67 -6.30
CA SER A 9 7.33 1.81 -4.93
C SER A 9 6.79 3.21 -4.70
N ARG A 10 5.83 3.34 -3.79
CA ARG A 10 5.32 4.65 -3.38
C ARG A 10 5.51 4.86 -1.90
N GLU A 11 6.08 6.01 -1.56
CA GLU A 11 6.26 6.47 -0.19
C GLU A 11 5.04 7.29 0.23
N PHE A 12 4.66 7.13 1.49
CA PHE A 12 3.55 7.82 2.12
C PHE A 12 4.00 8.38 3.47
N GLU A 13 3.46 9.55 3.81
CA GLU A 13 3.55 10.12 5.14
C GLU A 13 2.13 10.19 5.71
N GLY A 14 1.82 9.25 6.59
CA GLY A 14 0.59 9.24 7.37
C GLY A 14 0.64 10.21 8.53
N GLU A 15 -0.53 10.53 9.08
CA GLU A 15 -0.65 11.35 10.28
C GLU A 15 0.02 10.64 11.49
N SER A 16 0.66 11.42 12.36
CA SER A 16 1.32 10.88 13.55
C SER A 16 0.33 10.18 14.47
N GLY A 17 0.60 8.92 14.80
CA GLY A 17 -0.28 8.08 15.64
C GLY A 17 -1.49 7.48 14.91
N ALA A 18 -1.68 7.76 13.61
CA ALA A 18 -2.71 7.14 12.81
C ALA A 18 -2.19 5.87 12.14
N ARG A 19 -2.97 4.79 12.22
CA ARG A 19 -2.68 3.53 11.51
C ARG A 19 -3.50 3.45 10.24
N TYR A 20 -2.92 2.84 9.21
CA TYR A 20 -3.54 2.69 7.90
C TYR A 20 -3.51 1.23 7.47
N LYS A 21 -4.63 0.77 6.91
CA LYS A 21 -4.65 -0.41 6.03
C LYS A 21 -4.45 0.03 4.59
N VAL A 22 -3.72 -0.78 3.84
CA VAL A 22 -3.41 -0.51 2.44
C VAL A 22 -3.91 -1.66 1.59
N SER A 23 -4.70 -1.35 0.57
CA SER A 23 -5.09 -2.30 -0.46
C SER A 23 -4.55 -1.88 -1.82
N VAL A 24 -4.05 -2.85 -2.58
CA VAL A 24 -3.64 -2.69 -3.97
C VAL A 24 -4.81 -3.07 -4.85
N VAL A 25 -5.27 -2.13 -5.67
CA VAL A 25 -6.39 -2.31 -6.60
C VAL A 25 -5.84 -2.38 -8.01
N ASP A 26 -6.02 -3.53 -8.66
CA ASP A 26 -5.82 -3.70 -10.09
C ASP A 26 -7.09 -3.24 -10.81
N THR A 27 -7.00 -2.06 -11.42
CA THR A 27 -8.12 -1.43 -12.12
C THR A 27 -8.48 -2.11 -13.44
N TRP A 28 -7.59 -2.95 -13.98
CA TRP A 28 -7.83 -3.71 -15.21
C TRP A 28 -8.38 -5.10 -14.91
N GLY A 29 -7.80 -5.78 -13.93
CA GLY A 29 -8.26 -7.09 -13.45
C GLY A 29 -9.54 -7.00 -12.61
N MET A 30 -9.93 -5.80 -12.17
CA MET A 30 -11.01 -5.56 -11.21
C MET A 30 -10.80 -6.35 -9.90
N THR A 31 -9.56 -6.44 -9.45
CA THR A 31 -9.20 -7.15 -8.21
C THR A 31 -8.63 -6.20 -7.17
N GLU A 32 -8.90 -6.47 -5.90
CA GLU A 32 -8.35 -5.74 -4.75
C GLU A 32 -7.66 -6.74 -3.82
N GLU A 33 -6.44 -6.44 -3.42
CA GLU A 33 -5.65 -7.24 -2.47
C GLU A 33 -5.23 -6.35 -1.29
N GLU A 34 -5.71 -6.67 -0.08
CA GLU A 34 -5.27 -6.01 1.15
C GLU A 34 -3.87 -6.50 1.54
N LEU A 35 -2.94 -5.57 1.73
CA LEU A 35 -1.59 -5.90 2.19
C LEU A 35 -1.65 -6.29 3.68
N PRO A 36 -0.92 -7.34 4.08
CA PRO A 36 -0.94 -7.80 5.45
C PRO A 36 -0.31 -6.76 6.39
N GLY A 37 -1.02 -6.44 7.47
CA GLY A 37 -0.55 -5.55 8.53
C GLY A 37 -1.16 -4.15 8.49
N THR A 38 -0.56 -3.25 9.27
CA THR A 38 -0.96 -1.84 9.36
C THR A 38 0.28 -0.96 9.29
N PHE A 39 0.15 0.18 8.64
CA PHE A 39 1.23 1.13 8.42
C PHE A 39 0.99 2.41 9.23
N GLU A 40 2.05 3.04 9.74
CA GLU A 40 1.98 4.26 10.56
C GLU A 40 3.15 5.19 10.20
N GLY A 41 2.95 6.50 10.31
CA GLY A 41 4.01 7.48 10.04
C GLY A 41 4.52 7.42 8.60
N LYS A 42 5.85 7.34 8.41
CA LYS A 42 6.47 7.20 7.09
C LYS A 42 6.59 5.74 6.70
N PHE A 43 5.95 5.35 5.60
CA PHE A 43 6.01 3.99 5.11
C PHE A 43 6.10 3.94 3.58
N ARG A 44 6.63 2.82 3.09
CA ARG A 44 6.80 2.53 1.68
C ARG A 44 5.97 1.32 1.31
N ILE A 45 5.24 1.43 0.21
CA ILE A 45 4.47 0.33 -0.37
C ILE A 45 5.11 -0.05 -1.69
N ASP A 46 5.53 -1.31 -1.77
CA ASP A 46 6.05 -1.92 -2.97
C ASP A 46 4.87 -2.34 -3.87
N LEU A 47 4.83 -1.80 -5.09
CA LEU A 47 3.80 -2.12 -6.07
C LEU A 47 4.20 -3.31 -6.93
N PRO A 48 3.28 -4.23 -7.26
CA PRO A 48 3.58 -5.22 -8.29
C PRO A 48 4.03 -4.52 -9.58
N SER A 49 4.97 -5.13 -10.32
CA SER A 49 5.57 -4.59 -11.54
C SER A 49 4.59 -4.58 -12.73
N LYS A 50 3.43 -3.97 -12.53
CA LYS A 50 2.33 -3.78 -13.47
C LYS A 50 1.92 -2.31 -13.42
N GLN A 51 1.62 -1.75 -14.58
CA GLN A 51 1.17 -0.36 -14.69
C GLN A 51 -0.29 -0.23 -14.21
N TYR A 52 -0.72 1.00 -13.90
CA TYR A 52 -2.11 1.35 -13.55
C TYR A 52 -2.67 0.71 -12.26
N MET A 53 -1.79 0.47 -11.29
CA MET A 53 -2.18 0.07 -9.94
C MET A 53 -2.65 1.27 -9.12
N MET A 54 -3.80 1.13 -8.46
CA MET A 54 -4.31 2.10 -7.50
C MET A 54 -4.03 1.61 -6.07
N LEU A 55 -3.65 2.53 -5.18
CA LEU A 55 -3.51 2.25 -3.76
C LEU A 55 -4.67 2.87 -3.00
N ARG A 56 -5.33 2.07 -2.17
CA ARG A 56 -6.38 2.53 -1.26
C ARG A 56 -5.86 2.50 0.16
N LEU A 57 -5.71 3.68 0.76
CA LEU A 57 -5.34 3.84 2.16
C LEU A 57 -6.60 4.07 2.99
N THR A 58 -6.83 3.23 3.99
CA THR A 58 -7.93 3.39 4.93
C THR A 58 -7.37 3.63 6.31
N LYS A 59 -7.62 4.82 6.88
CA LYS A 59 -7.25 5.13 8.27
C LYS A 59 -8.06 4.23 9.20
N LEU A 60 -7.39 3.59 10.13
CA LEU A 60 -8.01 2.87 11.23
C LEU A 60 -8.28 3.87 12.34
N GLU A 61 -9.55 4.12 12.61
CA GLU A 61 -9.96 4.82 13.83
C GLU A 61 -9.79 3.86 15.02
N VAL A 62 -9.20 4.36 16.10
CA VAL A 62 -9.05 3.66 17.39
C VAL A 62 -10.09 4.20 18.34
#